data_AF-A0A4Q3VEY7-F1
#
_entry.id   AF-A0A4Q3VEY7-F1
#
_cell.length_a   1.000
_cell.length_b   1.000
_cell.length_c   1.000
_cell.angle_alpha   90.00
_cell.angle_beta   90.00
_cell.angle_gamma   90.00
#
_symmetry.space_group_name_H-M   'P 1'
#
loop_
_entity.id
_entity.type
_entity.pdbx_description
1 polymer ?
#
loop_
_entity_poly.entity_id
_entity_poly.type
_entity_poly.pdbx_seq_one_letter_code
_entity_poly.pdbx_strand_id
1 'polypeptide(L)'
;MGVEVHGDRASITLRGEGVSWIQVRWRGDLRAVRRYLGDHWERSYGDLEWRGEAPNRAMPWYFMAHDGAATHGYGVRTGAGAFVFWMADSEGISLWADVRSGGVPVELEDRTLHVADVVCREGQTGESAFAATRAFCRQMCPAPRLPKAPIYGTNDWNYAYGNNSAELIAGVSGLISELSPDPDNRPYSLIDEGWAIGPYNGTFGHGPWEGNPRFGDMGAFADRLKGLGVRPGIWFRPLTPLPDSPASWRLSRDESYLDPTIPEVKDHVTAHMRRFVEWGYEMVKHDFTTYDLLGRWGVEMGASPTKDGWRLHDSSQTNAEVLSDLYAVIREAAGEALLIGCNTVGHLAAGTHEIQRTGDDTSGRSWNRNRRMGVNTLAFRAAQHNAFFAVDPDIVAITKVIPWELNEQWLRLVAESGTALFVAVEPGVVEPKHREALQRALALAATPQTLGEPLDWMETLCPRRWRLLEKEVEFAWMGESGASPFAD
;
A
#
# COMPACT_ATOMS: atom_id res chain seq x y z
N MET A 1 23.65 27.42 9.75
CA MET A 1 22.74 26.60 8.92
C MET A 1 22.30 27.48 7.77
N GLY A 2 22.60 27.10 6.54
CA GLY A 2 22.18 27.82 5.33
C GLY A 2 21.76 26.78 4.31
N VAL A 3 20.55 26.93 3.77
CA VAL A 3 20.03 26.11 2.68
C VAL A 3 19.80 27.07 1.52
N GLU A 4 20.59 26.94 0.47
CA GLU A 4 20.34 27.59 -0.83
C GLU A 4 19.60 26.62 -1.73
N VAL A 5 18.54 27.10 -2.39
CA VAL A 5 17.78 26.33 -3.39
C VAL A 5 17.65 27.15 -4.67
N HIS A 6 18.16 26.62 -5.78
CA HIS A 6 17.93 27.12 -7.14
C HIS A 6 17.42 25.97 -8.03
N GLY A 7 16.26 26.14 -8.66
CA GLY A 7 15.75 25.22 -9.69
C GLY A 7 14.38 24.60 -9.39
N ASP A 8 13.83 23.90 -10.40
CA ASP A 8 12.63 23.03 -10.35
C ASP A 8 12.86 21.75 -9.53
N ARG A 9 14.06 21.60 -8.96
CA ARG A 9 14.49 20.54 -8.07
C ARG A 9 15.35 21.13 -6.97
N ALA A 10 15.12 20.71 -5.74
CA ALA A 10 15.93 21.08 -4.58
C ALA A 10 16.35 19.82 -3.84
N SER A 11 17.62 19.70 -3.48
CA SER A 11 18.07 18.63 -2.58
C SER A 11 18.20 19.19 -1.18
N ILE A 12 17.58 18.51 -0.21
CA ILE A 12 17.66 18.86 1.21
C ILE A 12 18.61 17.85 1.86
N THR A 13 19.67 18.35 2.47
CA THR A 13 20.64 17.55 3.23
C THR A 13 20.77 18.07 4.64
N LEU A 14 21.00 17.18 5.60
CA LEU A 14 21.23 17.51 7.00
C LEU A 14 22.64 17.11 7.41
N ARG A 15 23.36 18.06 8.00
CA ARG A 15 24.58 17.84 8.77
C ARG A 15 24.44 18.58 10.10
N GLY A 16 24.55 17.86 11.20
CA GLY A 16 24.42 18.41 12.55
C GLY A 16 23.92 17.38 13.53
N GLU A 17 23.84 17.79 14.79
CA GLU A 17 23.44 16.95 15.93
C GLU A 17 22.16 17.50 16.56
N GLY A 18 21.38 16.62 17.20
CA GLY A 18 20.21 17.02 17.99
C GLY A 18 19.02 17.54 17.17
N VAL A 19 18.95 17.24 15.87
CA VAL A 19 17.85 17.65 15.00
C VAL A 19 16.78 16.56 14.93
N SER A 20 15.53 16.92 15.24
CA SER A 20 14.34 16.05 15.06
C SER A 20 13.56 16.39 13.79
N TRP A 21 13.47 17.68 13.45
CA TRP A 21 12.66 18.16 12.35
C TRP A 21 13.37 19.26 11.57
N ILE A 22 13.10 19.29 10.27
CA ILE A 22 13.52 20.36 9.36
C ILE A 22 12.26 20.97 8.75
N GLN A 23 12.16 22.29 8.79
CA GLN A 23 11.13 23.02 8.07
C GLN A 23 11.76 23.85 6.95
N VAL A 24 11.23 23.73 5.74
CA VAL A 24 11.54 24.61 4.62
C VAL A 24 10.25 25.27 4.16
N ARG A 25 10.28 26.60 4.02
CA ARG A 25 9.12 27.40 3.62
C ARG A 25 9.41 28.14 2.33
N TRP A 26 8.56 27.95 1.34
CA TRP A 26 8.50 28.78 0.15
C TRP A 26 7.33 29.75 0.28
N ARG A 27 7.64 31.05 0.31
CA ARG A 27 6.63 32.11 0.34
C ARG A 27 6.11 32.36 -1.07
N GLY A 28 4.81 32.52 -1.21
CA GLY A 28 4.15 32.76 -2.49
C GLY A 28 2.71 33.23 -2.29
N ASP A 29 1.98 33.47 -3.38
CA ASP A 29 0.56 33.78 -3.34
C ASP A 29 -0.23 32.59 -3.88
N LEU A 30 -0.90 31.85 -3.00
CA LEU A 30 -1.73 30.70 -3.36
C LEU A 30 -3.23 31.00 -3.28
N ARG A 31 -3.64 32.27 -3.19
CA ARG A 31 -5.06 32.66 -3.09
C ARG A 31 -5.91 32.26 -4.29
N ALA A 32 -5.29 31.98 -5.44
CA ALA A 32 -5.97 31.45 -6.63
C ALA A 32 -6.28 29.95 -6.53
N VAL A 33 -5.58 29.20 -5.66
CA VAL A 33 -5.81 27.76 -5.48
C VAL A 33 -7.16 27.55 -4.81
N ARG A 34 -8.00 26.70 -5.42
CA ARG A 34 -9.36 26.41 -4.96
C ARG A 34 -9.45 25.12 -4.18
N ARG A 35 -8.68 24.11 -4.59
CA ARG A 35 -8.70 22.77 -3.95
C ARG A 35 -7.30 22.19 -3.86
N TYR A 36 -7.06 21.47 -2.77
CA TYR A 36 -5.86 20.72 -2.48
C TYR A 36 -6.20 19.24 -2.31
N LEU A 37 -5.40 18.38 -2.92
CA LEU A 37 -5.37 16.95 -2.66
C LEU A 37 -4.02 16.60 -2.02
N GLY A 38 -4.03 16.22 -0.75
CA GLY A 38 -2.89 15.59 -0.08
C GLY A 38 -3.06 14.08 -0.02
N ASP A 39 -1.94 13.35 0.08
CA ASP A 39 -1.94 11.91 0.31
C ASP A 39 -1.93 11.55 1.82
N HIS A 40 -1.78 10.26 2.13
CA HIS A 40 -1.53 9.68 3.46
C HIS A 40 -0.15 9.03 3.54
N TRP A 41 0.25 8.61 4.74
CA TRP A 41 1.57 8.02 5.02
C TRP A 41 1.77 6.64 4.36
N GLU A 42 1.13 5.60 4.86
CA GLU A 42 1.30 4.21 4.40
C GLU A 42 0.09 3.70 3.59
N ARG A 43 -1.13 3.96 4.06
CA ARG A 43 -2.39 3.55 3.41
C ARG A 43 -3.40 4.69 3.45
N SER A 44 -4.36 4.71 2.52
CA SER A 44 -5.55 5.55 2.63
C SER A 44 -6.61 4.93 3.53
N TYR A 45 -7.40 5.77 4.21
CA TYR A 45 -8.41 5.34 5.20
C TYR A 45 -9.83 5.78 4.83
N GLY A 46 -10.08 5.99 3.53
CA GLY A 46 -11.39 6.35 3.00
C GLY A 46 -11.75 7.84 3.13
N ASP A 47 -10.76 8.69 3.34
CA ASP A 47 -10.86 10.12 3.64
C ASP A 47 -9.96 10.99 2.74
N LEU A 48 -9.35 10.40 1.70
CA LEU A 48 -8.66 11.18 0.67
C LEU A 48 -9.70 12.00 -0.12
N GLU A 49 -9.46 13.30 -0.23
CA GLU A 49 -10.35 14.23 -0.95
C GLU A 49 -9.60 15.45 -1.46
N TRP A 50 -10.18 16.03 -2.52
CA TRP A 50 -9.99 17.41 -2.91
C TRP A 50 -10.82 18.31 -1.99
N ARG A 51 -10.15 19.15 -1.20
CA ARG A 51 -10.83 20.09 -0.29
C ARG A 51 -10.20 21.47 -0.34
N GLY A 52 -10.85 22.46 0.27
CA GLY A 52 -10.33 23.82 0.38
C GLY A 52 -9.06 23.91 1.25
N GLU A 53 -8.55 25.13 1.38
CA GLU A 53 -7.39 25.42 2.23
C GLU A 53 -7.63 24.99 3.69
N ALA A 54 -6.69 24.24 4.24
CA ALA A 54 -6.65 23.86 5.65
C ALA A 54 -5.19 23.99 6.12
N PRO A 55 -4.77 25.17 6.62
CA PRO A 55 -3.36 25.47 6.85
C PRO A 55 -2.63 24.48 7.75
N ASN A 56 -3.35 23.82 8.68
CA ASN A 56 -2.81 22.85 9.63
C ASN A 56 -2.83 21.39 9.15
N ARG A 57 -3.28 21.13 7.91
CA ARG A 57 -3.36 19.77 7.36
C ARG A 57 -1.97 19.30 6.93
N ALA A 58 -1.50 18.21 7.53
CA ALA A 58 -0.34 17.48 7.02
C ALA A 58 -0.73 16.71 5.75
N MET A 59 0.05 16.89 4.68
CA MET A 59 -0.11 16.19 3.41
C MET A 59 1.19 15.41 3.11
N PRO A 60 1.29 14.15 3.60
CA PRO A 60 2.42 13.26 3.38
C PRO A 60 2.88 13.18 1.92
N TRP A 61 4.20 13.17 1.74
CA TRP A 61 4.96 12.94 0.50
C TRP A 61 4.78 13.97 -0.61
N TYR A 62 3.54 14.24 -0.99
CA TYR A 62 3.16 15.17 -2.03
C TYR A 62 1.73 15.68 -1.85
N PHE A 63 1.43 16.77 -2.56
CA PHE A 63 0.08 17.26 -2.74
C PHE A 63 -0.11 17.85 -4.14
N MET A 64 -1.36 17.93 -4.56
CA MET A 64 -1.79 18.60 -5.78
C MET A 64 -2.59 19.85 -5.42
N ALA A 65 -2.41 20.94 -6.18
CA ALA A 65 -3.11 22.21 -6.02
C ALA A 65 -3.83 22.57 -7.32
N HIS A 66 -5.15 22.74 -7.26
CA HIS A 66 -5.98 23.08 -8.40
C HIS A 66 -6.50 24.53 -8.31
N ASP A 67 -6.19 25.36 -9.30
CA ASP A 67 -6.54 26.79 -9.34
C ASP A 67 -7.87 27.09 -10.08
N GLY A 68 -8.52 26.06 -10.62
CA GLY A 68 -9.72 26.17 -11.45
C GLY A 68 -9.47 26.07 -12.95
N ALA A 69 -8.20 26.11 -13.38
CA ALA A 69 -7.79 25.97 -14.78
C ALA A 69 -6.74 24.88 -14.97
N ALA A 70 -5.82 24.71 -14.03
CA ALA A 70 -4.72 23.77 -14.05
C ALA A 70 -4.53 23.09 -12.68
N THR A 71 -3.82 21.96 -12.69
CA THR A 71 -3.48 21.20 -11.48
C THR A 71 -1.97 21.06 -11.36
N HIS A 72 -1.41 21.69 -10.33
CA HIS A 72 0.02 21.75 -10.02
C HIS A 72 0.38 20.67 -8.99
N GLY A 73 1.57 20.09 -9.11
CA GLY A 73 2.07 19.06 -8.18
C GLY A 73 3.30 19.53 -7.42
N TYR A 74 3.36 19.23 -6.12
CA TYR A 74 4.49 19.51 -5.24
C TYR A 74 4.75 18.30 -4.35
N GLY A 75 6.00 17.89 -4.22
CA GLY A 75 6.32 16.63 -3.57
C GLY A 75 7.81 16.40 -3.42
N VAL A 76 8.15 15.24 -2.88
CA VAL A 76 9.52 14.74 -2.86
C VAL A 76 9.63 13.47 -3.68
N ARG A 77 10.82 13.19 -4.23
CA ARG A 77 11.09 11.91 -4.89
C ARG A 77 10.88 10.75 -3.93
N THR A 78 10.53 9.59 -4.49
CA THR A 78 10.44 8.34 -3.72
C THR A 78 11.78 7.97 -3.12
N GLY A 79 11.77 7.26 -1.98
CA GLY A 79 12.99 6.87 -1.27
C GLY A 79 13.65 8.01 -0.48
N ALA A 80 12.88 8.95 0.05
CA ALA A 80 13.39 10.01 0.92
C ALA A 80 14.02 9.42 2.20
N GLY A 81 15.12 10.01 2.68
CA GLY A 81 15.79 9.64 3.93
C GLY A 81 15.09 10.16 5.19
N ALA A 82 13.87 10.68 5.08
CA ALA A 82 13.05 11.19 6.17
C ALA A 82 11.55 10.99 5.87
N PHE A 83 10.72 11.00 6.91
CA PHE A 83 9.28 11.12 6.72
C PHE A 83 8.93 12.57 6.40
N VAL A 84 8.41 12.82 5.19
CA VAL A 84 8.18 14.18 4.70
C VAL A 84 6.69 14.43 4.51
N PHE A 85 6.21 15.59 4.96
CA PHE A 85 4.88 16.09 4.64
C PHE A 85 4.89 17.56 4.26
N TRP A 86 3.82 17.96 3.57
CA TRP A 86 3.58 19.32 3.13
C TRP A 86 2.43 19.96 3.89
N MET A 87 2.47 21.28 4.00
CA MET A 87 1.37 22.14 4.40
C MET A 87 1.26 23.27 3.38
N ALA A 88 0.05 23.74 3.12
CA ALA A 88 -0.22 24.84 2.21
C ALA A 88 -1.21 25.83 2.81
N ASP A 89 -0.96 27.10 2.60
CA ASP A 89 -1.79 28.22 3.00
C ASP A 89 -1.70 29.33 1.95
N SER A 90 -2.51 30.38 2.10
CA SER A 90 -2.59 31.46 1.12
C SER A 90 -1.25 32.19 0.87
N GLU A 91 -0.29 32.08 1.78
CA GLU A 91 1.03 32.73 1.73
C GLU A 91 2.15 31.78 1.26
N GLY A 92 1.82 30.59 0.76
CA GLY A 92 2.78 29.62 0.20
C GLY A 92 2.71 28.21 0.79
N ILE A 93 3.82 27.47 0.68
CA ILE A 93 3.91 26.04 1.05
C ILE A 93 5.10 25.76 1.98
N SER A 94 4.88 24.85 2.91
CA SER A 94 5.88 24.38 3.88
C SER A 94 6.13 22.89 3.68
N LEU A 95 7.40 22.49 3.62
CA LEU A 95 7.83 21.11 3.78
C LEU A 95 8.33 20.92 5.21
N TRP A 96 7.90 19.83 5.83
CA TRP A 96 8.42 19.33 7.09
C TRP A 96 9.01 17.94 6.88
N ALA A 97 10.24 17.74 7.35
CA ALA A 97 10.91 16.44 7.35
C ALA A 97 11.19 16.01 8.79
N ASP A 98 10.68 14.83 9.15
CA ASP A 98 10.98 14.13 10.39
C ASP A 98 12.17 13.22 10.20
N VAL A 99 13.28 13.63 10.81
CA VAL A 99 14.58 12.97 10.73
C VAL A 99 14.87 12.16 12.00
N ARG A 100 13.90 11.92 12.88
CA ARG A 100 14.13 11.19 14.14
C ARG A 100 14.55 9.75 13.90
N SER A 101 15.36 9.23 14.83
CA SER A 101 15.62 7.80 15.02
C SER A 101 14.77 7.31 16.20
N GLY A 102 13.75 6.52 15.92
CA GLY A 102 12.65 6.30 16.85
C GLY A 102 11.89 7.62 17.12
N GLY A 103 11.73 7.96 18.40
CA GLY A 103 11.07 9.18 18.88
C GLY A 103 12.03 10.27 19.37
N VAL A 104 13.31 10.23 18.99
CA VAL A 104 14.36 11.16 19.43
C VAL A 104 15.22 11.65 18.25
N PRO A 105 15.98 12.75 18.39
CA PRO A 105 16.86 13.21 17.33
C PRO A 105 17.80 12.10 16.82
N VAL A 106 18.03 12.09 15.49
CA VAL A 106 19.02 11.20 14.88
C VAL A 106 20.43 11.61 15.27
N GLU A 107 21.31 10.62 15.43
CA GLU A 107 22.71 10.78 15.80
C GLU A 107 23.60 10.57 14.56
N LEU A 108 23.72 11.61 13.73
CA LEU A 108 24.45 11.53 12.47
C LEU A 108 25.97 11.47 12.62
N GLU A 109 26.51 11.89 13.76
CA GLU A 109 27.95 12.13 13.92
C GLU A 109 28.51 12.99 12.75
N ASP A 110 29.47 12.46 11.99
CA ASP A 110 30.05 13.11 10.81
C ASP A 110 29.27 12.85 9.50
N ARG A 111 28.24 12.00 9.53
CA ARG A 111 27.44 11.65 8.36
C ARG A 111 26.59 12.84 7.90
N THR A 112 26.49 13.02 6.59
CA THR A 112 25.49 13.91 6.00
C THR A 112 24.30 13.07 5.56
N LEU A 113 23.13 13.34 6.13
CA LEU A 113 21.89 12.71 5.73
C LEU A 113 21.35 13.38 4.46
N HIS A 114 21.07 12.58 3.42
CA HIS A 114 20.18 13.02 2.34
C HIS A 114 18.74 12.91 2.84
N VAL A 115 18.06 14.04 3.00
CA VAL A 115 16.73 14.10 3.59
C VAL A 115 15.68 13.82 2.52
N ALA A 116 15.69 14.60 1.44
CA ALA A 116 14.76 14.45 0.34
C ALA A 116 15.18 15.29 -0.88
N ASP A 117 14.77 14.85 -2.06
CA ASP A 117 14.79 15.68 -3.27
C ASP A 117 13.37 16.21 -3.55
N VAL A 118 13.19 17.52 -3.42
CA VAL A 118 11.95 18.22 -3.77
C VAL A 118 11.79 18.28 -5.28
N VAL A 119 10.58 17.99 -5.75
CA VAL A 119 10.17 18.12 -7.16
C VAL A 119 8.83 18.85 -7.24
N CYS A 120 8.67 19.65 -8.29
CA CYS A 120 7.41 20.29 -8.61
C CYS A 120 7.04 20.07 -10.08
N ARG A 121 5.75 20.15 -10.38
CA ARG A 121 5.21 20.12 -11.74
C ARG A 121 4.15 21.21 -11.89
N GLU A 122 4.39 22.12 -12.82
CA GLU A 122 3.37 23.08 -13.25
C GLU A 122 2.30 22.35 -14.09
N GLY A 123 1.03 22.59 -13.77
CA GLY A 123 -0.10 22.05 -14.51
C GLY A 123 -0.33 22.77 -15.83
N GLN A 124 -0.97 22.08 -16.78
CA GLN A 124 -1.35 22.68 -18.07
C GLN A 124 -2.86 22.93 -18.12
N THR A 125 -3.27 24.06 -18.68
CA THR A 125 -4.70 24.34 -18.89
C THR A 125 -5.31 23.29 -19.82
N GLY A 126 -6.45 22.73 -19.43
CA GLY A 126 -7.15 21.68 -20.18
C GLY A 126 -6.65 20.26 -19.90
N GLU A 127 -5.56 20.08 -19.15
CA GLU A 127 -5.17 18.78 -18.59
C GLU A 127 -6.13 18.40 -17.46
N SER A 128 -6.62 17.16 -17.42
CA SER A 128 -7.44 16.70 -16.29
C SER A 128 -6.61 16.61 -15.02
N ALA A 129 -7.21 16.87 -13.87
CA ALA A 129 -6.51 16.76 -12.59
C ALA A 129 -5.90 15.36 -12.38
N PHE A 130 -6.55 14.31 -12.89
CA PHE A 130 -6.05 12.94 -12.81
C PHE A 130 -4.82 12.73 -13.69
N ALA A 131 -4.84 13.23 -14.93
CA ALA A 131 -3.69 13.19 -15.83
C ALA A 131 -2.48 13.95 -15.25
N ALA A 132 -2.70 15.15 -14.69
CA ALA A 132 -1.67 15.93 -14.02
C ALA A 132 -1.06 15.19 -12.82
N THR A 133 -1.91 14.58 -11.98
CA THR A 133 -1.48 13.79 -10.82
C THR A 133 -0.65 12.59 -11.25
N ARG A 134 -1.11 11.85 -12.26
CA ARG A 134 -0.37 10.69 -12.79
C ARG A 134 0.97 11.06 -13.40
N ALA A 135 1.03 12.18 -14.14
CA ALA A 135 2.28 12.70 -14.68
C ALA A 135 3.25 13.07 -13.54
N PHE A 136 2.73 13.64 -12.45
CA PHE A 136 3.54 13.99 -11.30
C PHE A 136 4.05 12.76 -10.52
N CYS A 137 3.23 11.72 -10.33
CA CYS A 137 3.68 10.46 -9.74
C CYS A 137 4.87 9.86 -10.51
N ARG A 138 4.84 9.88 -11.84
CA ARG A 138 5.97 9.40 -12.67
C ARG A 138 7.22 10.25 -12.51
N GLN A 139 7.07 11.56 -12.32
CA GLN A 139 8.20 12.45 -12.07
C GLN A 139 8.83 12.21 -10.69
N MET A 140 8.03 11.84 -9.69
CA MET A 140 8.50 11.53 -8.33
C MET A 140 9.28 10.21 -8.25
N CYS A 141 8.92 9.20 -9.05
CA CYS A 141 9.61 7.91 -9.06
C CYS A 141 10.31 7.64 -10.41
N PRO A 142 11.62 7.92 -10.51
CA PRO A 142 12.36 7.73 -11.77
C PRO A 142 12.67 6.26 -12.08
N ALA A 143 12.63 5.38 -11.08
CA ALA A 143 13.03 3.97 -11.21
C ALA A 143 12.08 3.03 -10.47
N PRO A 144 10.80 2.94 -10.86
CA PRO A 144 9.88 1.98 -10.28
C PRO A 144 10.29 0.56 -10.63
N ARG A 145 10.01 -0.38 -9.72
CA ARG A 145 10.10 -1.82 -9.99
C ARG A 145 8.68 -2.31 -10.23
N LEU A 146 8.39 -2.74 -11.46
CA LEU A 146 7.04 -3.11 -11.89
C LEU A 146 6.96 -4.61 -12.20
N PRO A 147 5.79 -5.24 -11.99
CA PRO A 147 5.59 -6.63 -12.40
C PRO A 147 5.67 -6.75 -13.93
N LYS A 148 6.13 -7.91 -14.41
CA LYS A 148 6.28 -8.19 -15.86
C LYS A 148 4.93 -8.36 -16.58
N ALA A 149 3.86 -8.62 -15.83
CA ALA A 149 2.50 -8.80 -16.33
C ALA A 149 1.49 -8.23 -15.32
N PRO A 150 0.24 -7.94 -15.74
CA PRO A 150 -0.85 -7.56 -14.85
C PRO A 150 -1.04 -8.58 -13.71
N ILE A 151 -1.37 -8.06 -12.53
CA ILE A 151 -1.52 -8.86 -11.31
C ILE A 151 -2.97 -9.14 -11.04
N TYR A 152 -3.30 -10.42 -10.95
CA TYR A 152 -4.64 -10.83 -10.60
C TYR A 152 -4.65 -12.21 -9.95
N GLY A 153 -5.71 -12.54 -9.22
CA GLY A 153 -5.84 -13.84 -8.57
C GLY A 153 -6.81 -13.87 -7.39
N THR A 154 -6.54 -14.78 -6.45
CA THR A 154 -7.30 -14.91 -5.21
C THR A 154 -6.47 -14.54 -3.99
N ASN A 155 -7.11 -13.91 -3.01
CA ASN A 155 -6.61 -13.76 -1.64
C ASN A 155 -7.78 -14.08 -0.70
N ASP A 156 -7.57 -14.95 0.29
CA ASP A 156 -8.67 -15.51 1.08
C ASP A 156 -9.11 -14.67 2.29
N TRP A 157 -8.37 -13.60 2.66
CA TRP A 157 -8.59 -12.85 3.90
C TRP A 157 -10.05 -12.40 4.10
N ASN A 158 -10.62 -11.72 3.10
CA ASN A 158 -11.92 -11.07 3.22
C ASN A 158 -13.12 -12.03 3.25
N TYR A 159 -12.87 -13.35 3.23
CA TYR A 159 -13.87 -14.38 3.49
C TYR A 159 -13.45 -15.30 4.65
N ALA A 160 -12.21 -15.77 4.68
CA ALA A 160 -11.73 -16.76 5.64
C ALA A 160 -11.33 -16.15 6.99
N TYR A 161 -10.77 -14.93 7.02
CA TYR A 161 -10.30 -14.22 8.23
C TYR A 161 -9.50 -15.12 9.19
N GLY A 162 -8.42 -15.73 8.71
CA GLY A 162 -7.59 -16.64 9.52
C GLY A 162 -8.12 -18.08 9.64
N ASN A 163 -9.37 -18.33 9.24
CA ASN A 163 -9.97 -19.66 9.26
C ASN A 163 -9.87 -20.37 7.90
N ASN A 164 -8.64 -20.48 7.39
CA ASN A 164 -8.32 -21.13 6.11
C ASN A 164 -7.71 -22.53 6.29
N SER A 165 -7.64 -23.30 5.21
CA SER A 165 -6.98 -24.62 5.14
C SER A 165 -6.46 -24.90 3.74
N ALA A 166 -5.57 -25.88 3.59
CA ALA A 166 -5.07 -26.29 2.28
C ALA A 166 -6.21 -26.72 1.33
N GLU A 167 -7.23 -27.41 1.83
CA GLU A 167 -8.39 -27.83 1.04
C GLU A 167 -9.22 -26.65 0.55
N LEU A 168 -9.48 -25.68 1.43
CA LEU A 168 -10.24 -24.49 1.09
C LEU A 168 -9.52 -23.67 0.03
N ILE A 169 -8.24 -23.38 0.24
CA ILE A 169 -7.41 -22.62 -0.69
C ILE A 169 -7.29 -23.36 -2.02
N ALA A 170 -7.05 -24.67 -2.03
CA ALA A 170 -6.97 -25.45 -3.27
C ALA A 170 -8.30 -25.44 -4.05
N GLY A 171 -9.45 -25.54 -3.36
CA GLY A 171 -10.76 -25.49 -3.99
C GLY A 171 -11.02 -24.15 -4.69
N VAL A 172 -10.77 -23.03 -4.00
CA VAL A 172 -10.93 -21.69 -4.59
C VAL A 172 -9.90 -21.45 -5.69
N SER A 173 -8.66 -21.87 -5.50
CA SER A 173 -7.60 -21.74 -6.50
C SER A 173 -7.93 -22.49 -7.79
N GLY A 174 -8.47 -23.71 -7.68
CA GLY A 174 -8.93 -24.49 -8.83
C GLY A 174 -10.06 -23.79 -9.59
N LEU A 175 -11.03 -23.20 -8.88
CA LEU A 175 -12.09 -22.40 -9.50
C LEU A 175 -11.53 -21.17 -10.23
N ILE A 176 -10.64 -20.41 -9.60
CA ILE A 176 -10.06 -19.21 -10.22
C ILE A 176 -9.19 -19.58 -11.42
N SER A 177 -8.47 -20.71 -11.35
CA SER A 177 -7.73 -21.26 -12.46
C SER A 177 -8.64 -21.64 -13.63
N GLU A 178 -9.74 -22.35 -13.37
CA GLU A 178 -10.77 -22.75 -14.35
C GLU A 178 -11.35 -21.53 -15.09
N LEU A 179 -11.61 -20.45 -14.35
CA LEU A 179 -12.21 -19.22 -14.89
C LEU A 179 -11.19 -18.27 -15.54
N SER A 180 -9.89 -18.56 -15.45
CA SER A 180 -8.83 -17.72 -16.00
C SER A 180 -8.39 -18.22 -17.38
N PRO A 181 -8.62 -17.45 -18.47
CA PRO A 181 -8.42 -17.93 -19.83
C PRO A 181 -6.97 -17.81 -20.33
N ASP A 182 -6.14 -16.97 -19.70
CA ASP A 182 -4.77 -16.69 -20.16
C ASP A 182 -3.82 -17.85 -19.81
N PRO A 183 -3.15 -18.49 -20.79
CA PRO A 183 -2.18 -19.54 -20.51
C PRO A 183 -0.80 -19.00 -20.09
N ASP A 184 -0.46 -17.77 -20.45
CA ASP A 184 0.87 -17.16 -20.26
C ASP A 184 0.95 -16.35 -18.97
N ASN A 185 -0.13 -15.67 -18.59
CA ASN A 185 -0.26 -14.97 -17.30
C ASN A 185 -1.26 -15.70 -16.41
N ARG A 186 -0.82 -16.75 -15.70
CA ARG A 186 -1.69 -17.49 -14.76
C ARG A 186 -1.98 -16.69 -13.48
N PRO A 187 -3.19 -16.84 -12.88
CA PRO A 187 -3.57 -16.08 -11.68
C PRO A 187 -2.74 -16.49 -10.47
N TYR A 188 -2.56 -15.57 -9.53
CA TYR A 188 -1.97 -15.87 -8.24
C TYR A 188 -2.99 -16.49 -7.26
N SER A 189 -2.50 -17.33 -6.35
CA SER A 189 -3.23 -17.76 -5.16
C SER A 189 -2.45 -17.33 -3.93
N LEU A 190 -2.84 -16.18 -3.37
CA LEU A 190 -2.22 -15.57 -2.21
C LEU A 190 -2.89 -16.07 -0.94
N ILE A 191 -2.18 -16.93 -0.21
CA ILE A 191 -2.60 -17.43 1.10
C ILE A 191 -2.36 -16.31 2.12
N ASP A 192 -3.44 -15.76 2.67
CA ASP A 192 -3.34 -14.75 3.71
C ASP A 192 -3.13 -15.38 5.09
N GLU A 193 -3.16 -14.57 6.14
CA GLU A 193 -2.98 -15.02 7.51
C GLU A 193 -3.88 -16.22 7.89
N GLY A 194 -3.35 -17.13 8.72
CA GLY A 194 -4.03 -18.35 9.19
C GLY A 194 -3.35 -19.67 8.81
N TRP A 195 -2.32 -19.61 7.96
CA TRP A 195 -1.55 -20.77 7.51
C TRP A 195 -0.45 -21.20 8.50
N ALA A 196 0.14 -20.23 9.21
CA ALA A 196 1.29 -20.46 10.08
C ALA A 196 0.91 -21.23 11.35
N ILE A 197 1.89 -21.84 12.03
CA ILE A 197 1.76 -22.39 13.39
C ILE A 197 1.48 -21.21 14.32
N GLY A 198 0.19 -20.94 14.49
CA GLY A 198 -0.35 -19.83 15.27
C GLY A 198 -1.87 -20.01 15.44
N PRO A 199 -2.51 -19.21 16.30
CA PRO A 199 -1.99 -17.97 16.88
C PRO A 199 -1.03 -18.17 18.06
N TYR A 200 0.01 -17.34 18.18
CA TYR A 200 0.79 -17.25 19.42
C TYR A 200 -0.07 -16.53 20.47
N ASN A 201 -0.38 -17.19 21.59
CA ASN A 201 -1.25 -16.66 22.65
C ASN A 201 -2.65 -16.18 22.18
N GLY A 202 -3.26 -16.82 21.17
CA GLY A 202 -4.58 -16.41 20.67
C GLY A 202 -4.57 -15.13 19.83
N THR A 203 -3.38 -14.58 19.53
CA THR A 203 -3.20 -13.41 18.65
C THR A 203 -2.75 -13.86 17.27
N PHE A 204 -3.53 -13.49 16.27
CA PHE A 204 -3.15 -13.59 14.86
C PHE A 204 -1.92 -12.70 14.60
N GLY A 205 -1.11 -13.08 13.62
CA GLY A 205 -0.05 -12.22 13.11
C GLY A 205 1.34 -12.53 13.61
N HIS A 206 1.50 -13.68 14.25
CA HIS A 206 2.77 -14.15 14.80
C HIS A 206 3.09 -15.54 14.25
N GLY A 207 4.39 -15.78 14.03
CA GLY A 207 4.90 -17.12 13.77
C GLY A 207 4.83 -18.04 15.01
N PRO A 208 5.41 -19.25 14.94
CA PRO A 208 6.36 -19.72 13.93
C PRO A 208 5.81 -19.84 12.51
N TRP A 209 6.60 -19.38 11.55
CA TRP A 209 6.24 -19.27 10.13
C TRP A 209 6.40 -20.60 9.38
N GLU A 210 5.74 -21.62 9.91
CA GLU A 210 5.68 -22.99 9.44
C GLU A 210 4.22 -23.39 9.23
N GLY A 211 3.91 -24.33 8.35
CA GLY A 211 2.53 -24.73 8.10
C GLY A 211 1.89 -25.40 9.33
N ASN A 212 0.70 -24.95 9.73
CA ASN A 212 -0.07 -25.62 10.78
C ASN A 212 -0.70 -26.94 10.28
N PRO A 213 -1.33 -27.77 11.15
CA PRO A 213 -1.90 -29.05 10.74
C PRO A 213 -2.97 -29.00 9.65
N ARG A 214 -3.59 -27.85 9.38
CA ARG A 214 -4.57 -27.66 8.29
C ARG A 214 -3.90 -27.41 6.94
N PHE A 215 -2.60 -27.15 6.92
CA PHE A 215 -1.80 -26.92 5.71
C PHE A 215 -0.73 -27.98 5.49
N GLY A 216 -0.06 -28.44 6.56
CA GLY A 216 1.04 -29.40 6.48
C GLY A 216 2.30 -28.78 5.89
N ASP A 217 2.96 -29.50 4.99
CA ASP A 217 4.18 -29.03 4.32
C ASP A 217 3.85 -27.95 3.28
N MET A 218 4.36 -26.74 3.50
CA MET A 218 4.06 -25.58 2.66
C MET A 218 4.74 -25.64 1.28
N GLY A 219 5.87 -26.36 1.14
CA GLY A 219 6.49 -26.58 -0.16
C GLY A 219 5.66 -27.54 -1.02
N ALA A 220 5.23 -28.66 -0.44
CA ALA A 220 4.32 -29.59 -1.09
C ALA A 220 2.98 -28.92 -1.45
N PHE A 221 2.52 -27.98 -0.61
CA PHE A 221 1.30 -27.22 -0.90
C PHE A 221 1.50 -26.21 -2.05
N ALA A 222 2.64 -25.52 -2.11
CA ALA A 222 2.98 -24.66 -3.25
C ALA A 222 3.01 -25.44 -4.58
N ASP A 223 3.57 -26.65 -4.58
CA ASP A 223 3.57 -27.54 -5.75
C ASP A 223 2.15 -27.97 -6.15
N ARG A 224 1.30 -28.27 -5.16
CA ARG A 224 -0.12 -28.56 -5.40
C ARG A 224 -0.83 -27.37 -6.07
N LEU A 225 -0.57 -26.14 -5.63
CA LEU A 225 -1.15 -24.93 -6.24
C LEU A 225 -0.67 -24.76 -7.68
N LYS A 226 0.62 -24.96 -7.96
CA LYS A 226 1.15 -24.97 -9.34
C LYS A 226 0.48 -26.03 -10.20
N GLY A 227 0.26 -27.23 -9.67
CA GLY A 227 -0.47 -28.30 -10.34
C GLY A 227 -1.93 -27.98 -10.67
N LEU A 228 -2.55 -27.05 -9.93
CA LEU A 228 -3.89 -26.51 -10.24
C LEU A 228 -3.86 -25.39 -11.29
N GLY A 229 -2.68 -24.98 -11.76
CA GLY A 229 -2.52 -23.92 -12.75
C GLY A 229 -2.59 -22.49 -12.18
N VAL A 230 -2.26 -22.32 -10.90
CA VAL A 230 -2.13 -21.00 -10.25
C VAL A 230 -0.71 -20.77 -9.74
N ARG A 231 -0.35 -19.51 -9.53
CA ARG A 231 0.96 -19.09 -9.03
C ARG A 231 0.90 -18.89 -7.51
N PRO A 232 1.67 -19.64 -6.71
CA PRO A 232 1.53 -19.60 -5.26
C PRO A 232 2.05 -18.28 -4.67
N GLY A 233 1.28 -17.68 -3.77
CA GLY A 233 1.66 -16.53 -2.95
C GLY A 233 1.39 -16.76 -1.47
N ILE A 234 2.12 -16.09 -0.59
CA ILE A 234 2.01 -16.28 0.87
C ILE A 234 2.13 -14.96 1.64
N TRP A 235 1.36 -14.82 2.73
CA TRP A 235 1.42 -13.69 3.65
C TRP A 235 2.36 -13.93 4.83
N PHE A 236 3.01 -12.86 5.32
CA PHE A 236 3.96 -12.89 6.42
C PHE A 236 4.07 -11.53 7.14
N ARG A 237 4.38 -11.53 8.44
CA ARG A 237 4.68 -10.32 9.23
C ARG A 237 6.13 -10.34 9.75
N PRO A 238 7.05 -9.56 9.16
CA PRO A 238 8.49 -9.77 9.35
C PRO A 238 9.05 -9.36 10.71
N LEU A 239 8.41 -8.44 11.43
CA LEU A 239 8.99 -7.86 12.65
C LEU A 239 8.40 -8.43 13.94
N THR A 240 7.83 -9.64 13.89
CA THR A 240 7.38 -10.34 15.10
C THR A 240 8.42 -11.32 15.61
N PRO A 241 8.67 -11.38 16.92
CA PRO A 241 9.57 -12.37 17.49
C PRO A 241 9.01 -13.79 17.42
N LEU A 242 9.92 -14.76 17.32
CA LEU A 242 9.63 -16.17 17.57
C LEU A 242 9.83 -16.51 19.05
N PRO A 243 9.31 -17.66 19.54
CA PRO A 243 9.43 -18.05 20.95
C PRO A 243 10.87 -18.08 21.49
N ASP A 244 11.86 -18.33 20.62
CA ASP A 244 13.28 -18.41 20.92
C ASP A 244 14.08 -17.14 20.57
N SER A 245 13.42 -16.11 20.02
CA SER A 245 14.08 -14.86 19.65
C SER A 245 14.61 -14.11 20.89
N PRO A 246 15.89 -13.72 20.96
CA PRO A 246 16.47 -13.03 22.12
C PRO A 246 15.77 -11.73 22.49
N ALA A 247 15.67 -11.42 23.79
CA ALA A 247 15.12 -10.15 24.27
C ALA A 247 15.93 -8.93 23.81
N SER A 248 17.22 -9.10 23.53
CA SER A 248 18.09 -8.05 22.98
C SER A 248 17.69 -7.59 21.57
N TRP A 249 16.87 -8.37 20.85
CA TRP A 249 16.38 -7.99 19.51
C TRP A 249 15.14 -7.10 19.55
N ARG A 250 14.60 -6.83 20.75
CA ARG A 250 13.31 -6.17 20.89
C ARG A 250 13.40 -4.67 20.72
N LEU A 251 12.38 -4.12 20.08
CA LEU A 251 12.22 -2.69 19.92
C LEU A 251 11.98 -2.04 21.29
N SER A 252 12.73 -1.00 21.63
CA SER A 252 12.59 -0.30 22.92
C SER A 252 11.20 0.32 23.13
N ARG A 253 10.50 0.63 22.04
CA ARG A 253 9.14 1.19 22.03
C ARG A 253 8.10 0.22 22.57
N ASP A 254 8.26 -1.05 22.22
CA ASP A 254 7.32 -2.16 22.43
C ASP A 254 8.03 -3.49 22.18
N GLU A 255 8.23 -4.26 23.25
CA GLU A 255 8.96 -5.53 23.20
C GLU A 255 8.22 -6.65 22.45
N SER A 256 7.01 -6.39 21.95
CA SER A 256 6.28 -7.33 21.08
C SER A 256 6.83 -7.36 19.65
N TYR A 257 7.73 -6.44 19.29
CA TYR A 257 8.29 -6.30 17.96
C TYR A 257 9.83 -6.35 17.95
N LEU A 258 10.39 -6.72 16.82
CA LEU A 258 11.82 -6.76 16.56
C LEU A 258 12.33 -5.40 16.06
N ASP A 259 13.55 -5.02 16.44
CA ASP A 259 14.23 -3.82 15.92
C ASP A 259 15.02 -4.17 14.64
N PRO A 260 14.58 -3.71 13.45
CA PRO A 260 15.24 -4.05 12.19
C PRO A 260 16.60 -3.38 11.99
N THR A 261 17.06 -2.51 12.91
CA THR A 261 18.43 -1.99 12.89
C THR A 261 19.47 -3.01 13.37
N ILE A 262 19.03 -4.07 14.05
CA ILE A 262 19.90 -5.14 14.56
C ILE A 262 20.21 -6.13 13.41
N PRO A 263 21.49 -6.42 13.11
CA PRO A 263 21.86 -7.32 12.00
C PRO A 263 21.19 -8.69 12.07
N GLU A 264 21.11 -9.29 13.25
CA GLU A 264 20.50 -10.61 13.43
C GLU A 264 18.99 -10.61 13.15
N VAL A 265 18.30 -9.47 13.33
CA VAL A 265 16.89 -9.33 12.94
C VAL A 265 16.77 -9.30 11.41
N LYS A 266 17.72 -8.67 10.70
CA LYS A 266 17.75 -8.71 9.23
C LYS A 266 18.04 -10.12 8.71
N ASP A 267 18.94 -10.85 9.36
CA ASP A 267 19.21 -12.26 9.04
C ASP A 267 17.97 -13.13 9.28
N HIS A 268 17.24 -12.88 10.38
CA HIS A 268 15.96 -13.53 10.66
C HIS A 268 14.95 -13.30 9.53
N VAL A 269 14.74 -12.06 9.10
CA VAL A 269 13.83 -11.74 7.99
C VAL A 269 14.30 -12.39 6.68
N THR A 270 15.60 -12.31 6.39
CA THR A 270 16.23 -12.90 5.20
C THR A 270 16.00 -14.40 5.13
N ALA A 271 16.19 -15.12 6.24
CA ALA A 271 16.00 -16.57 6.32
C ALA A 271 14.55 -16.98 6.01
N HIS A 272 13.57 -16.25 6.54
CA HIS A 272 12.15 -16.51 6.26
C HIS A 272 11.80 -16.28 4.80
N MET A 273 12.23 -15.14 4.24
CA MET A 273 11.99 -14.82 2.83
C MET A 273 12.60 -15.86 1.89
N ARG A 274 13.87 -16.25 2.12
CA ARG A 274 14.53 -17.30 1.34
C ARG A 274 13.80 -18.63 1.44
N ARG A 275 13.37 -19.03 2.65
CA ARG A 275 12.59 -20.25 2.85
C ARG A 275 11.28 -20.26 2.06
N PHE A 276 10.56 -19.12 2.01
CA PHE A 276 9.32 -19.04 1.23
C PHE A 276 9.59 -19.21 -0.28
N VAL A 277 10.67 -18.60 -0.79
CA VAL A 277 11.09 -18.78 -2.18
C VAL A 277 11.53 -20.23 -2.46
N GLU A 278 12.27 -20.85 -1.53
CA GLU A 278 12.71 -22.25 -1.61
C GLU A 278 11.53 -23.24 -1.61
N TRP A 279 10.48 -22.96 -0.83
CA TRP A 279 9.21 -23.70 -0.91
C TRP A 279 8.50 -23.52 -2.25
N GLY A 280 8.93 -22.56 -3.07
CA GLY A 280 8.41 -22.36 -4.42
C GLY A 280 7.30 -21.31 -4.51
N TYR A 281 7.13 -20.45 -3.50
CA TYR A 281 6.24 -19.30 -3.58
C TYR A 281 6.79 -18.22 -4.52
N GLU A 282 5.93 -17.70 -5.39
CA GLU A 282 6.28 -16.72 -6.43
C GLU A 282 5.83 -15.29 -6.07
N MET A 283 5.13 -15.14 -4.95
CA MET A 283 4.71 -13.87 -4.39
C MET A 283 4.75 -13.92 -2.87
N VAL A 284 5.25 -12.87 -2.22
CA VAL A 284 5.17 -12.71 -0.77
C VAL A 284 4.49 -11.39 -0.43
N LYS A 285 3.40 -11.47 0.34
CA LYS A 285 2.74 -10.33 0.99
C LYS A 285 3.38 -10.13 2.34
N HIS A 286 4.11 -9.04 2.53
CA HIS A 286 4.60 -8.68 3.85
C HIS A 286 3.81 -7.50 4.41
N ASP A 287 3.51 -7.59 5.70
CA ASP A 287 2.52 -6.73 6.33
C ASP A 287 3.04 -6.11 7.63
N PHE A 288 2.37 -5.05 8.08
CA PHE A 288 2.58 -4.36 9.38
C PHE A 288 3.93 -3.72 9.65
N THR A 289 4.92 -3.74 8.74
CA THR A 289 6.25 -3.14 9.02
C THR A 289 6.20 -1.68 9.47
N THR A 290 5.22 -0.91 8.98
CA THR A 290 5.03 0.49 9.42
C THR A 290 4.56 0.54 10.88
N TYR A 291 3.50 -0.20 11.21
CA TYR A 291 2.96 -0.24 12.57
C TYR A 291 3.96 -0.86 13.56
N ASP A 292 4.64 -1.93 13.18
CA ASP A 292 5.60 -2.65 14.02
C ASP A 292 6.77 -1.74 14.40
N LEU A 293 7.24 -0.91 13.49
CA LEU A 293 8.29 0.07 13.80
C LEU A 293 7.73 1.27 14.57
N LEU A 294 6.68 1.91 14.05
CA LEU A 294 6.28 3.26 14.49
C LEU A 294 5.22 3.27 15.61
N GLY A 295 4.45 2.19 15.75
CA GLY A 295 3.41 2.02 16.77
C GLY A 295 2.16 2.86 16.55
N ARG A 296 1.88 3.26 15.31
CA ARG A 296 0.71 4.05 14.91
C ARG A 296 0.19 3.61 13.55
N TRP A 297 -1.11 3.69 13.39
CA TRP A 297 -1.75 3.67 12.08
C TRP A 297 -1.68 5.04 11.43
N GLY A 298 -1.67 5.11 10.10
CA GLY A 298 -1.51 6.36 9.34
C GLY A 298 -2.56 7.40 9.68
N VAL A 299 -3.79 6.96 9.94
CA VAL A 299 -4.90 7.79 10.42
C VAL A 299 -4.62 8.47 11.76
N GLU A 300 -3.70 7.92 12.57
CA GLU A 300 -3.28 8.43 13.88
C GLU A 300 -1.99 9.26 13.81
N MET A 301 -1.24 9.17 12.70
CA MET A 301 0.10 9.77 12.60
C MET A 301 0.04 11.30 12.53
N GLY A 302 -0.90 11.87 11.77
CA GLY A 302 -0.94 13.32 11.53
C GLY A 302 0.44 13.84 11.06
N ALA A 303 0.99 14.83 11.77
CA ALA A 303 2.33 15.38 11.53
C ALA A 303 3.48 14.63 12.21
N SER A 304 3.20 13.57 13.00
CA SER A 304 4.19 12.82 13.77
C SER A 304 3.99 11.30 13.60
N PRO A 305 4.74 10.65 12.70
CA PRO A 305 4.61 9.22 12.41
C PRO A 305 4.75 8.29 13.62
N THR A 306 5.47 8.70 14.67
CA THR A 306 5.63 7.93 15.91
C THR A 306 5.53 8.81 17.16
N LYS A 307 5.48 8.19 18.35
CA LYS A 307 5.53 8.86 19.65
C LYS A 307 6.96 9.32 19.98
N ASP A 308 7.09 10.38 20.77
CA ASP A 308 8.39 10.83 21.28
C ASP A 308 8.97 9.88 22.35
N GLY A 309 10.26 10.03 22.64
CA GLY A 309 10.87 9.51 23.88
C GLY A 309 11.33 8.05 23.85
N TRP A 310 11.46 7.44 22.67
CA TRP A 310 12.05 6.11 22.48
C TRP A 310 13.11 6.15 21.38
N ARG A 311 13.97 5.14 21.29
CA ARG A 311 15.10 5.13 20.37
C ARG A 311 15.29 3.75 19.76
N LEU A 312 15.73 3.69 18.50
CA LEU A 312 16.20 2.46 17.86
C LEU A 312 17.54 2.01 18.45
N HIS A 313 17.89 0.75 18.27
CA HIS A 313 19.21 0.25 18.67
C HIS A 313 20.33 0.98 17.92
N ASP A 314 20.21 1.13 16.59
CA ASP A 314 21.03 2.06 15.82
C ASP A 314 20.36 3.44 15.73
N SER A 315 20.87 4.40 16.50
CA SER A 315 20.41 5.78 16.51
C SER A 315 20.92 6.65 15.37
N SER A 316 21.82 6.12 14.53
CA SER A 316 22.43 6.87 13.44
C SER A 316 21.54 6.99 12.20
N GLN A 317 20.49 6.17 12.12
CA GLN A 317 19.56 6.11 11.00
C GLN A 317 18.20 6.70 11.37
N THR A 318 17.57 7.40 10.43
CA THR A 318 16.18 7.86 10.59
C THR A 318 15.20 6.69 10.47
N ASN A 319 13.97 6.86 10.97
CA ASN A 319 12.91 5.87 10.77
C ASN A 319 12.65 5.55 9.28
N ALA A 320 12.84 6.52 8.38
CA ALA A 320 12.66 6.32 6.94
C ALA A 320 13.79 5.51 6.31
N GLU A 321 15.04 5.76 6.73
CA GLU A 321 16.20 4.95 6.30
C GLU A 321 16.03 3.49 6.74
N VAL A 322 15.60 3.27 7.99
CA VAL A 322 15.41 1.94 8.56
C VAL A 322 14.31 1.14 7.84
N LEU A 323 13.19 1.76 7.50
CA LEU A 323 12.16 1.08 6.68
C LEU A 323 12.64 0.80 5.26
N SER A 324 13.35 1.75 4.64
CA SER A 324 13.86 1.58 3.27
C SER A 324 14.89 0.45 3.20
N ASP A 325 15.77 0.37 4.19
CA ASP A 325 16.76 -0.69 4.34
C ASP A 325 16.11 -2.05 4.61
N LEU A 326 15.09 -2.12 5.49
CA LEU A 326 14.30 -3.34 5.67
C LEU A 326 13.64 -3.80 4.36
N TYR A 327 13.07 -2.88 3.57
CA TYR A 327 12.45 -3.21 2.28
C TYR A 327 13.50 -3.70 1.28
N ALA A 328 14.71 -3.15 1.30
CA ALA A 328 15.82 -3.63 0.47
C ALA A 328 16.25 -5.05 0.87
N VAL A 329 16.37 -5.35 2.17
CA VAL A 329 16.67 -6.69 2.70
C VAL A 329 15.62 -7.71 2.25
N ILE A 330 14.33 -7.38 2.40
CA ILE A 330 13.22 -8.24 1.95
C ILE A 330 13.30 -8.47 0.43
N ARG A 331 13.57 -7.41 -0.35
CA ARG A 331 13.66 -7.49 -1.81
C ARG A 331 14.83 -8.36 -2.28
N GLU A 332 16.01 -8.19 -1.70
CA GLU A 332 17.17 -9.03 -2.01
C GLU A 332 16.88 -10.50 -1.70
N ALA A 333 16.34 -10.78 -0.51
CA ALA A 333 16.05 -12.14 -0.07
C ALA A 333 14.96 -12.83 -0.93
N ALA A 334 14.03 -12.07 -1.48
CA ALA A 334 12.94 -12.60 -2.30
C ALA A 334 13.34 -12.92 -3.76
N GLY A 335 14.50 -12.47 -4.24
CA GLY A 335 14.96 -12.77 -5.61
C GLY A 335 13.96 -12.36 -6.69
N GLU A 336 13.49 -13.32 -7.51
CA GLU A 336 12.50 -13.08 -8.57
C GLU A 336 11.03 -13.12 -8.09
N ALA A 337 10.75 -13.56 -6.85
CA ALA A 337 9.38 -13.57 -6.33
C ALA A 337 8.85 -12.14 -6.20
N LEU A 338 7.58 -11.91 -6.52
CA LEU A 338 7.00 -10.56 -6.39
C LEU A 338 6.76 -10.20 -4.93
N LEU A 339 6.94 -8.93 -4.59
CA LEU A 339 6.56 -8.40 -3.29
C LEU A 339 5.29 -7.59 -3.38
N ILE A 340 4.39 -7.85 -2.42
CA ILE A 340 3.27 -6.97 -2.13
C ILE A 340 3.40 -6.42 -0.72
N GLY A 341 3.52 -5.10 -0.61
CA GLY A 341 3.52 -4.40 0.67
C GLY A 341 2.09 -4.14 1.16
N CYS A 342 1.82 -4.45 2.43
CA CYS A 342 0.60 -4.09 3.14
C CYS A 342 0.96 -3.45 4.50
N ASN A 343 0.30 -2.36 4.88
CA ASN A 343 0.79 -1.49 5.98
C ASN A 343 2.31 -1.21 5.88
N THR A 344 2.78 -0.93 4.65
CA THR A 344 4.13 -0.49 4.34
C THR A 344 4.06 0.94 3.77
N VAL A 345 5.13 1.71 3.90
CA VAL A 345 5.16 3.09 3.41
C VAL A 345 5.42 3.08 1.90
N GLY A 346 4.37 3.25 1.09
CA GLY A 346 4.44 3.17 -0.37
C GLY A 346 5.50 4.09 -1.01
N HIS A 347 5.68 5.30 -0.49
CA HIS A 347 6.66 6.25 -1.01
C HIS A 347 8.13 5.83 -0.78
N LEU A 348 8.38 5.03 0.25
CA LEU A 348 9.69 4.42 0.54
C LEU A 348 9.86 3.06 -0.17
N ALA A 349 8.75 2.35 -0.38
CA ALA A 349 8.71 1.06 -1.07
C ALA A 349 8.81 1.14 -2.61
N ALA A 350 8.59 2.32 -3.19
CA ALA A 350 8.66 2.49 -4.64
C ALA A 350 10.09 2.21 -5.15
N GLY A 351 10.23 1.25 -6.06
CA GLY A 351 11.53 0.74 -6.52
C GLY A 351 11.98 -0.56 -5.84
N THR A 352 11.35 -0.95 -4.72
CA THR A 352 11.58 -2.25 -4.07
C THR A 352 10.38 -3.19 -4.22
N HIS A 353 9.16 -2.73 -3.96
CA HIS A 353 7.96 -3.55 -4.14
C HIS A 353 7.38 -3.41 -5.55
N GLU A 354 6.98 -4.54 -6.14
CA GLU A 354 6.24 -4.53 -7.40
C GLU A 354 4.77 -4.16 -7.20
N ILE A 355 4.19 -4.47 -6.04
CA ILE A 355 2.77 -4.31 -5.74
C ILE A 355 2.62 -3.65 -4.37
N GLN A 356 1.60 -2.82 -4.21
CA GLN A 356 1.31 -2.17 -2.94
C GLN A 356 -0.19 -2.15 -2.68
N ARG A 357 -0.59 -2.68 -1.52
CA ARG A 357 -1.90 -2.40 -0.92
C ARG A 357 -1.95 -0.95 -0.52
N THR A 358 -2.72 -0.17 -1.27
CA THR A 358 -2.70 1.30 -1.15
C THR A 358 -3.75 1.85 -0.21
N GLY A 359 -4.70 1.04 0.23
CA GLY A 359 -5.77 1.41 1.14
C GLY A 359 -5.92 0.42 2.29
N ASP A 360 -6.59 0.88 3.35
CA ASP A 360 -7.04 0.03 4.43
C ASP A 360 -8.09 -0.98 3.95
N ASP A 361 -8.33 -2.01 4.76
CA ASP A 361 -9.01 -3.20 4.26
C ASP A 361 -10.44 -2.92 3.75
N THR A 362 -10.79 -3.47 2.59
CA THR A 362 -12.16 -3.81 2.22
C THR A 362 -12.62 -4.99 3.09
N SER A 363 -13.82 -5.50 2.83
CA SER A 363 -14.50 -6.46 3.69
C SER A 363 -15.40 -7.37 2.89
N GLY A 364 -15.50 -8.63 3.29
CA GLY A 364 -16.58 -9.53 2.88
C GLY A 364 -17.78 -9.51 3.83
N ARG A 365 -17.81 -8.59 4.80
CA ARG A 365 -18.88 -8.46 5.81
C ARG A 365 -19.59 -7.10 5.77
N SER A 366 -18.95 -6.06 5.25
CA SER A 366 -19.57 -4.73 5.13
C SER A 366 -19.31 -4.09 3.76
N TRP A 367 -20.40 -3.83 3.04
CA TRP A 367 -20.35 -3.01 1.84
C TRP A 367 -19.96 -1.55 2.13
N ASN A 368 -20.41 -0.99 3.26
CA ASN A 368 -20.08 0.39 3.61
C ASN A 368 -18.56 0.58 3.74
N ARG A 369 -17.89 -0.40 4.33
CA ARG A 369 -16.42 -0.45 4.37
C ARG A 369 -15.81 -0.56 2.97
N ASN A 370 -16.33 -1.40 2.08
CA ASN A 370 -15.82 -1.53 0.69
C ASN A 370 -15.93 -0.22 -0.09
N ARG A 371 -17.09 0.44 0.01
CA ARG A 371 -17.30 1.76 -0.59
C ARG A 371 -16.34 2.80 0.00
N ARG A 372 -16.23 2.86 1.34
CA ARG A 372 -15.40 3.87 2.02
C ARG A 372 -13.93 3.65 1.74
N MET A 373 -13.41 2.44 1.92
CA MET A 373 -11.99 2.14 1.79
C MET A 373 -11.60 1.90 0.32
N GLY A 374 -12.22 0.93 -0.36
CA GLY A 374 -11.83 0.51 -1.70
C GLY A 374 -12.04 1.57 -2.77
N VAL A 375 -13.26 2.09 -2.91
CA VAL A 375 -13.58 3.08 -3.96
C VAL A 375 -12.78 4.38 -3.78
N ASN A 376 -12.63 4.86 -2.53
CA ASN A 376 -11.78 6.02 -2.24
C ASN A 376 -10.33 5.75 -2.60
N THR A 377 -9.76 4.65 -2.09
CA THR A 377 -8.36 4.28 -2.36
C THR A 377 -8.08 4.23 -3.85
N LEU A 378 -8.92 3.53 -4.62
CA LEU A 378 -8.74 3.42 -6.05
C LEU A 378 -8.83 4.80 -6.72
N ALA A 379 -9.81 5.62 -6.37
CA ALA A 379 -9.97 6.94 -6.98
C ALA A 379 -8.78 7.87 -6.75
N PHE A 380 -8.23 7.87 -5.53
CA PHE A 380 -7.22 8.87 -5.13
C PHE A 380 -5.78 8.37 -5.25
N ARG A 381 -5.55 7.04 -5.34
CA ARG A 381 -4.22 6.45 -5.49
C ARG A 381 -4.00 5.68 -6.80
N ALA A 382 -5.01 5.51 -7.67
CA ALA A 382 -4.80 4.93 -9.00
C ALA A 382 -3.72 5.66 -9.82
N ALA A 383 -3.52 6.96 -9.63
CA ALA A 383 -2.46 7.72 -10.30
C ALA A 383 -1.03 7.23 -9.97
N GLN A 384 -0.85 6.46 -8.89
CA GLN A 384 0.41 5.80 -8.52
C GLN A 384 0.65 4.51 -9.32
N HIS A 385 -0.38 3.96 -9.97
CA HIS A 385 -0.30 2.71 -10.71
C HIS A 385 0.68 2.81 -11.89
N ASN A 386 1.65 1.89 -11.91
CA ASN A 386 2.78 1.86 -12.86
C ASN A 386 3.62 3.15 -12.88
N ALA A 387 3.46 4.00 -11.86
CA ALA A 387 4.35 5.11 -11.56
C ALA A 387 5.26 4.76 -10.39
N PHE A 388 4.71 4.19 -9.31
CA PHE A 388 5.46 3.71 -8.15
C PHE A 388 5.56 2.18 -8.14
N PHE A 389 4.41 1.52 -8.36
CA PHE A 389 4.19 0.07 -8.26
C PHE A 389 2.86 -0.29 -8.96
N ALA A 390 2.51 -1.57 -9.04
CA ALA A 390 1.14 -1.99 -9.28
C ALA A 390 0.27 -1.66 -8.06
N VAL A 391 -0.83 -0.93 -8.26
CA VAL A 391 -1.74 -0.55 -7.19
C VAL A 391 -2.64 -1.73 -6.92
N ASP A 392 -2.74 -2.12 -5.64
CA ASP A 392 -3.75 -3.04 -5.15
C ASP A 392 -4.77 -2.23 -4.33
N PRO A 393 -6.03 -2.09 -4.80
CA PRO A 393 -7.12 -1.42 -4.08
C PRO A 393 -7.82 -2.32 -3.07
N ASP A 394 -7.23 -3.48 -2.76
CA ASP A 394 -7.76 -4.57 -1.94
C ASP A 394 -8.84 -5.42 -2.63
N ILE A 395 -9.33 -6.41 -1.90
CA ILE A 395 -10.00 -7.60 -2.39
C ILE A 395 -11.47 -7.32 -2.70
N VAL A 396 -11.94 -7.93 -3.79
CA VAL A 396 -13.37 -8.04 -4.10
C VAL A 396 -13.89 -9.35 -3.50
N ALA A 397 -14.63 -9.26 -2.40
CA ALA A 397 -15.10 -10.44 -1.66
C ALA A 397 -16.54 -10.84 -2.03
N ILE A 398 -16.72 -12.02 -2.63
CA ILE A 398 -18.02 -12.60 -2.96
C ILE A 398 -18.45 -13.51 -1.81
N THR A 399 -19.35 -13.02 -0.96
CA THR A 399 -19.85 -13.70 0.26
C THR A 399 -21.38 -13.62 0.33
N LYS A 400 -21.99 -14.38 1.26
CA LYS A 400 -23.45 -14.28 1.50
C LYS A 400 -23.91 -12.95 2.09
N VAL A 401 -23.01 -12.22 2.73
CA VAL A 401 -23.35 -11.07 3.57
C VAL A 401 -23.55 -9.81 2.73
N ILE A 402 -22.76 -9.64 1.69
CA ILE A 402 -22.80 -8.45 0.84
C ILE A 402 -23.72 -8.72 -0.35
N PRO A 403 -24.73 -7.85 -0.61
CA PRO A 403 -25.60 -7.98 -1.78
C PRO A 403 -24.78 -8.05 -3.07
N TRP A 404 -25.12 -9.02 -3.92
CA TRP A 404 -24.36 -9.30 -5.15
C TRP A 404 -24.31 -8.08 -6.07
N GLU A 405 -25.40 -7.32 -6.19
CA GLU A 405 -25.52 -6.17 -7.09
C GLU A 405 -24.51 -5.05 -6.74
N LEU A 406 -24.09 -4.97 -5.48
CA LEU A 406 -23.08 -4.01 -5.02
C LEU A 406 -21.67 -4.54 -5.28
N ASN A 407 -21.45 -5.82 -4.97
CA ASN A 407 -20.17 -6.49 -5.21
C ASN A 407 -19.85 -6.65 -6.70
N GLU A 408 -20.84 -6.86 -7.56
CA GLU A 408 -20.68 -6.93 -9.01
C GLU A 408 -20.18 -5.59 -9.56
N GLN A 409 -20.69 -4.47 -9.04
CA GLN A 409 -20.22 -3.14 -9.40
C GLN A 409 -18.77 -2.91 -8.94
N TRP A 410 -18.41 -3.36 -7.72
CA TRP A 410 -17.04 -3.28 -7.24
C TRP A 410 -16.08 -4.15 -8.06
N LEU A 411 -16.48 -5.41 -8.35
CA LEU A 411 -15.74 -6.32 -9.22
C LEU A 411 -15.46 -5.69 -10.58
N ARG A 412 -16.50 -5.11 -11.17
CA ARG A 412 -16.42 -4.44 -12.47
C ARG A 412 -15.46 -3.26 -12.43
N LEU A 413 -15.57 -2.38 -11.43
CA LEU A 413 -14.68 -1.22 -11.30
C LEU A 413 -13.22 -1.66 -11.19
N VAL A 414 -12.89 -2.59 -10.28
CA VAL A 414 -11.50 -3.03 -10.09
C VAL A 414 -10.97 -3.69 -11.37
N ALA A 415 -11.72 -4.62 -11.98
CA ALA A 415 -11.29 -5.33 -13.18
C ALA A 415 -11.10 -4.42 -14.40
N GLU A 416 -11.95 -3.41 -14.58
CA GLU A 416 -11.87 -2.47 -15.71
C GLU A 416 -10.92 -1.27 -15.43
N SER A 417 -10.42 -1.10 -14.20
CA SER A 417 -9.54 0.02 -13.83
C SER A 417 -8.10 -0.15 -14.30
N GLY A 418 -7.68 -1.38 -14.62
CA GLY A 418 -6.30 -1.71 -14.97
C GLY A 418 -5.33 -1.87 -13.79
N THR A 419 -5.79 -1.71 -12.54
CA THR A 419 -4.99 -2.01 -11.34
C THR A 419 -5.00 -3.51 -11.02
N ALA A 420 -4.30 -3.94 -9.96
CA ALA A 420 -4.34 -5.34 -9.53
C ALA A 420 -5.76 -5.76 -9.12
N LEU A 421 -6.12 -7.02 -9.36
CA LEU A 421 -7.40 -7.62 -8.97
C LEU A 421 -7.20 -8.88 -8.13
N PHE A 422 -7.50 -8.81 -6.83
CA PHE A 422 -7.66 -10.00 -6.00
C PHE A 422 -9.14 -10.21 -5.66
N VAL A 423 -9.60 -11.45 -5.75
CA VAL A 423 -10.95 -11.85 -5.32
C VAL A 423 -10.87 -12.78 -4.11
N ALA A 424 -11.86 -12.71 -3.23
CA ALA A 424 -12.12 -13.71 -2.20
C ALA A 424 -13.48 -14.33 -2.48
N VAL A 425 -13.56 -15.65 -2.60
CA VAL A 425 -14.81 -16.32 -2.99
C VAL A 425 -15.23 -17.32 -1.92
N GLU A 426 -16.38 -17.10 -1.29
CA GLU A 426 -17.01 -18.10 -0.43
C GLU A 426 -17.56 -19.23 -1.32
N PRO A 427 -17.03 -20.47 -1.27
CA PRO A 427 -17.39 -21.52 -2.22
C PRO A 427 -18.89 -21.85 -2.25
N GLY A 428 -19.56 -21.76 -1.10
CA GLY A 428 -20.98 -22.06 -0.95
C GLY A 428 -21.93 -21.00 -1.52
N VAL A 429 -21.42 -19.94 -2.16
CA VAL A 429 -22.20 -18.82 -2.72
C VAL A 429 -22.10 -18.77 -4.25
N VAL A 430 -21.16 -19.49 -4.84
CA VAL A 430 -20.88 -19.37 -6.27
C VAL A 430 -22.04 -19.95 -7.11
N GLU A 431 -22.71 -19.07 -7.83
CA GLU A 431 -23.80 -19.38 -8.77
C GLU A 431 -23.31 -19.17 -10.21
N PRO A 432 -24.03 -19.63 -11.25
CA PRO A 432 -23.65 -19.38 -12.64
C PRO A 432 -23.37 -17.90 -12.96
N LYS A 433 -24.18 -16.98 -12.45
CA LYS A 433 -23.98 -15.53 -12.62
C LYS A 433 -22.64 -15.03 -12.03
N HIS A 434 -22.24 -15.58 -10.87
CA HIS A 434 -20.97 -15.24 -10.23
C HIS A 434 -19.79 -15.74 -11.06
N ARG A 435 -19.88 -16.96 -11.61
CA ARG A 435 -18.86 -17.53 -12.50
C ARG A 435 -18.68 -16.71 -13.76
N GLU A 436 -19.77 -16.31 -14.41
CA GLU A 436 -19.72 -15.47 -15.61
C GLU A 436 -19.07 -14.10 -15.35
N ALA A 437 -19.43 -13.45 -14.24
CA ALA A 437 -18.84 -12.17 -13.85
C ALA A 437 -17.34 -12.31 -13.52
N LEU A 438 -16.97 -13.34 -12.76
CA LEU A 438 -15.57 -13.66 -12.44
C LEU A 438 -14.77 -13.96 -13.70
N GLN A 439 -15.27 -14.78 -14.62
CA GLN A 439 -14.58 -15.11 -15.86
C GLN A 439 -14.28 -13.85 -16.69
N ARG A 440 -15.25 -12.94 -16.83
CA ARG A 440 -15.03 -11.66 -17.52
C ARG A 440 -14.00 -10.79 -16.79
N ALA A 441 -14.12 -10.67 -15.48
CA ALA A 441 -13.22 -9.84 -14.67
C ALA A 441 -11.77 -10.35 -14.71
N LEU A 442 -11.56 -11.66 -14.56
CA LEU A 442 -10.26 -12.31 -14.61
C LEU A 442 -9.63 -12.22 -16.01
N ALA A 443 -10.43 -12.36 -17.07
CA ALA A 443 -9.96 -12.18 -18.45
C ALA A 443 -9.46 -10.75 -18.71
N LEU A 444 -10.16 -9.74 -18.20
CA LEU A 444 -9.73 -8.34 -18.30
C LEU A 444 -8.45 -8.10 -17.49
N ALA A 445 -8.42 -8.56 -16.23
CA ALA A 445 -7.31 -8.35 -15.31
C ALA A 445 -6.02 -9.11 -15.70
N ALA A 446 -6.12 -10.16 -16.52
CA ALA A 446 -4.96 -10.87 -17.06
C ALA A 446 -4.18 -10.05 -18.09
N THR A 447 -4.79 -9.03 -18.71
CA THR A 447 -4.21 -8.26 -19.81
C THR A 447 -4.05 -6.77 -19.46
N PRO A 448 -3.01 -6.07 -19.96
CA PRO A 448 -2.82 -4.66 -19.66
C PRO A 448 -4.02 -3.82 -20.12
N GLN A 449 -4.55 -2.99 -19.22
CA GLN A 449 -5.64 -2.06 -19.53
C GLN A 449 -5.18 -0.61 -19.43
N THR A 450 -5.91 0.28 -20.12
CA THR A 450 -5.82 1.72 -19.85
C THR A 450 -6.31 1.98 -18.43
N LEU A 451 -5.52 2.73 -17.66
CA LEU A 451 -5.87 3.10 -16.30
C LEU A 451 -7.19 3.87 -16.25
N GLY A 452 -8.11 3.40 -15.41
CA GLY A 452 -9.40 4.06 -15.18
C GLY A 452 -9.26 5.44 -14.55
N GLU A 453 -10.03 6.41 -15.03
CA GLU A 453 -10.05 7.77 -14.52
C GLU A 453 -11.37 8.05 -13.78
N PRO A 454 -11.35 8.43 -12.49
CA PRO A 454 -12.55 8.88 -11.81
C PRO A 454 -12.87 10.32 -12.25
N LEU A 455 -14.10 10.56 -12.70
CA LEU A 455 -14.51 11.81 -13.35
C LEU A 455 -15.08 12.83 -12.37
N ASP A 456 -15.65 12.38 -11.25
CA ASP A 456 -16.27 13.21 -10.21
C ASP A 456 -15.50 13.22 -8.88
N TRP A 457 -14.27 12.68 -8.84
CA TRP A 457 -13.42 12.61 -7.63
C TRP A 457 -13.02 13.94 -7.02
N MET A 458 -13.11 15.04 -7.75
CA MET A 458 -12.90 16.35 -7.15
C MET A 458 -14.05 16.76 -6.23
N GLU A 459 -15.23 16.14 -6.36
CA GLU A 459 -16.47 16.52 -5.66
C GLU A 459 -16.93 15.49 -4.61
N THR A 460 -16.36 14.28 -4.59
CA THR A 460 -16.81 13.21 -3.69
C THR A 460 -15.68 12.27 -3.29
N LEU A 461 -15.77 11.74 -2.07
CA LEU A 461 -14.91 10.70 -1.52
C LEU A 461 -15.06 9.34 -2.21
N CYS A 462 -16.21 9.09 -2.85
CA CYS A 462 -16.52 7.82 -3.52
C CYS A 462 -17.07 8.12 -4.93
N PRO A 463 -16.20 8.36 -5.92
CA PRO A 463 -16.58 8.77 -7.28
C PRO A 463 -17.50 7.75 -7.93
N ARG A 464 -18.59 8.21 -8.54
CA ARG A 464 -19.57 7.35 -9.20
C ARG A 464 -19.35 7.30 -10.70
N ARG A 465 -18.79 8.35 -11.27
CA ARG A 465 -18.55 8.47 -12.71
C ARG A 465 -17.10 8.15 -13.01
N TRP A 466 -16.88 7.20 -13.91
CA TRP A 466 -15.55 6.76 -14.30
C TRP A 466 -15.43 6.67 -15.80
N ARG A 467 -14.23 6.91 -16.31
CA ARG A 467 -13.84 6.53 -17.66
C ARG A 467 -13.06 5.22 -17.58
N LEU A 468 -13.69 4.11 -17.97
CA LEU A 468 -13.13 2.77 -17.98
C LEU A 468 -13.20 2.21 -19.39
N LEU A 469 -12.13 1.57 -19.86
CA LEU A 469 -12.06 1.03 -21.23
C LEU A 469 -12.53 2.05 -22.29
N GLU A 470 -12.10 3.32 -22.12
CA GLU A 470 -12.45 4.47 -22.97
C GLU A 470 -13.94 4.87 -22.98
N LYS A 471 -14.76 4.32 -22.08
CA LYS A 471 -16.19 4.62 -21.95
C LYS A 471 -16.50 5.26 -20.61
N GLU A 472 -17.40 6.23 -20.61
CA GLU A 472 -17.98 6.73 -19.38
C GLU A 472 -18.97 5.70 -18.82
N VAL A 473 -18.79 5.35 -17.56
CA VAL A 473 -19.64 4.44 -16.79
C VAL A 473 -20.03 5.11 -15.49
N GLU A 474 -21.22 4.77 -15.00
CA GLU A 474 -21.72 5.26 -13.72
C GLU A 474 -22.07 4.09 -12.81
N PHE A 475 -21.70 4.22 -11.54
CA PHE A 475 -21.96 3.25 -10.50
C PHE A 475 -22.94 3.80 -9.46
N ALA A 476 -23.67 2.90 -8.82
CA ALA A 476 -24.59 3.16 -7.72
C ALA A 476 -24.06 2.49 -6.45
N TRP A 477 -23.20 3.21 -5.73
CA TRP A 477 -22.55 2.69 -4.51
C TRP A 477 -23.44 2.62 -3.28
N MET A 478 -24.61 3.24 -3.32
CA MET A 478 -25.47 3.33 -2.14
C MET A 478 -26.46 2.17 -2.14
N GLY A 479 -26.52 1.44 -1.02
CA GLY A 479 -27.64 0.56 -0.74
C GLY A 479 -28.90 1.35 -0.41
N GLU A 480 -30.00 0.66 -0.10
CA GLU A 480 -31.31 1.28 0.18
C GLU A 480 -31.26 2.33 1.31
N SER A 481 -30.38 2.13 2.30
CA SER A 481 -30.21 3.01 3.46
C SER A 481 -29.16 4.11 3.28
N GLY A 482 -28.51 4.22 2.12
CA GLY A 482 -27.44 5.18 1.88
C GLY A 482 -26.13 4.83 2.60
N ALA A 483 -25.32 5.85 2.88
CA ALA A 483 -24.02 5.70 3.53
C ALA A 483 -24.16 5.61 5.07
N SER A 484 -23.41 4.70 5.69
CA SER A 484 -23.27 4.62 7.15
C SER A 484 -22.14 5.54 7.66
N PRO A 485 -22.36 6.32 8.74
CA PRO A 485 -21.31 7.07 9.42
C PRO A 485 -20.55 6.25 10.48
N PHE A 486 -21.02 5.04 10.81
CA PHE A 486 -20.42 4.23 11.87
C PHE A 486 -19.16 3.51 11.39
N ALA A 487 -18.24 3.25 12.34
CA ALA A 487 -17.12 2.36 12.09
C ALA A 487 -17.64 0.92 11.93
N ASP A 488 -17.01 0.18 11.02
CA ASP A 488 -17.27 -1.23 10.73
C ASP A 488 -16.10 -2.07 11.21
#